data_AF-A0A0P9CXR5-F1
#
_entry.id   AF-A0A0P9CXR5-F1
#
_cell.length_a   1.000
_cell.length_b   1.000
_cell.length_c   1.000
_cell.angle_alpha   90.00
_cell.angle_beta   90.00
_cell.angle_gamma   90.00
#
_symmetry.space_group_name_H-M   'P 1'
#
loop_
_entity.id
_entity.type
_entity.pdbx_description
1 polymer ?
#
loop_
_entity_poly.entity_id
_entity_poly.type
_entity_poly.pdbx_seq_one_letter_code
_entity_poly.pdbx_strand_id
1 'polypeptide(L)'
;MFEAQALLLDDPFLTEEVGRLVQEEGMPLEDAISATTGQMRAAMEALDDPYMRERAADMDALGHALLGALHGDTGGLGDLPPGAIIVAPDLTPAETAGLRSGTVAGFATAYGGPTGHTAILAKALGIPAVVGLGAGALDIADDTEIILDGGSALLIAAPDAETRAAYQARASGERAADEQRRLVFRDQPGRLADGRALGVWANIGSPDEAQAAADNGAEGIGLF
;
A
#
# COMPACT_ATOMS: atom_id res chain seq x y z
N MET A 1 3.59 0.86 13.80
CA MET A 1 2.36 0.37 13.14
C MET A 1 2.13 -1.12 13.46
N PHE A 2 3.11 -1.99 13.22
CA PHE A 2 3.03 -3.42 13.57
C PHE A 2 2.86 -3.74 15.06
N GLU A 3 3.45 -2.97 15.97
CA GLU A 3 3.27 -3.18 17.42
C GLU A 3 1.81 -3.01 17.87
N ALA A 4 1.08 -2.05 17.28
CA ALA A 4 -0.33 -1.85 17.61
C ALA A 4 -1.23 -2.98 17.09
N GLN A 5 -0.87 -3.62 15.96
CA GLN A 5 -1.58 -4.78 15.43
C GLN A 5 -1.22 -6.07 16.19
N ALA A 6 0.04 -6.22 16.61
CA ALA A 6 0.45 -7.33 17.48
C ALA A 6 -0.26 -7.29 18.84
N LEU A 7 -0.43 -6.10 19.42
CA LEU A 7 -1.19 -5.92 20.67
C LEU A 7 -2.67 -6.35 20.55
N LEU A 8 -3.26 -6.30 19.36
CA LEU A 8 -4.63 -6.77 19.12
C LEU A 8 -4.73 -8.30 19.06
N LEU A 9 -3.67 -9.00 18.63
CA LEU A 9 -3.59 -10.46 18.71
C LEU A 9 -3.49 -10.95 20.15
N ASP A 10 -2.86 -10.16 21.01
CA ASP A 10 -2.74 -10.42 22.44
C ASP A 10 -3.97 -9.94 23.24
N ASP A 11 -5.02 -9.42 22.58
CA ASP A 11 -6.25 -8.98 23.26
C ASP A 11 -6.96 -10.21 23.88
N PRO A 12 -7.12 -10.25 25.22
CA PRO A 12 -7.82 -11.35 25.88
C PRO A 12 -9.25 -11.53 25.37
N PHE A 13 -9.93 -10.44 24.99
CA PHE A 13 -11.29 -10.51 24.47
C PHE A 13 -11.36 -11.35 23.20
N LEU A 14 -10.41 -11.17 22.28
CA LEU A 14 -10.37 -11.91 21.01
C LEU A 14 -10.24 -13.42 21.28
N THR A 15 -9.27 -13.80 22.12
CA THR A 15 -8.99 -15.22 22.40
C THR A 15 -10.09 -15.87 23.24
N GLU A 16 -10.63 -15.16 24.23
CA GLU A 16 -11.72 -15.65 25.08
C GLU A 16 -13.03 -15.78 24.31
N GLU A 17 -13.43 -14.79 23.51
CA GLU A 17 -14.71 -14.81 22.80
C GLU A 17 -14.69 -15.82 21.64
N VAL A 18 -13.60 -15.91 20.88
CA VAL A 18 -13.44 -16.99 19.88
C VAL A 18 -13.47 -18.36 20.56
N GLY A 19 -12.78 -18.52 21.69
CA GLY A 19 -12.80 -19.76 22.47
C GLY A 19 -14.20 -20.12 22.95
N ARG A 20 -14.96 -19.14 23.45
CA ARG A 20 -16.34 -19.30 23.91
C ARG A 20 -17.28 -19.73 22.78
N LEU A 21 -17.24 -19.04 21.64
CA LEU A 21 -18.07 -19.37 20.47
C LEU A 21 -17.80 -20.79 19.95
N VAL A 22 -16.54 -21.20 19.90
CA VAL A 22 -16.18 -22.55 19.44
C VAL A 22 -16.55 -23.62 20.47
N GLN A 23 -16.22 -23.42 21.74
CA GLN A 23 -16.36 -24.46 22.76
C GLN A 23 -17.79 -24.59 23.32
N GLU A 24 -18.48 -23.46 23.52
CA GLU A 24 -19.80 -23.43 24.14
C GLU A 24 -20.92 -23.45 23.11
N GLU A 25 -20.75 -22.75 21.99
CA GLU A 25 -21.80 -22.65 20.95
C GLU A 25 -21.58 -23.64 19.78
N GLY A 26 -20.43 -24.32 19.73
CA GLY A 26 -20.11 -25.28 18.67
C GLY A 26 -19.93 -24.62 17.29
N MET A 27 -19.64 -23.31 17.27
CA MET A 27 -19.44 -22.55 16.05
C MET A 27 -18.14 -22.99 15.35
N PRO A 28 -18.12 -23.12 14.01
CA PRO A 28 -16.87 -23.30 13.27
C PRO A 28 -15.87 -22.19 13.59
N LEU A 29 -14.58 -22.54 13.66
CA LEU A 29 -13.53 -21.60 14.06
C LEU A 29 -13.47 -20.34 13.16
N GLU A 30 -13.66 -20.52 11.85
CA GLU A 30 -13.66 -19.42 10.88
C GLU A 30 -14.82 -18.45 11.11
N ASP A 31 -16.01 -18.99 11.39
CA ASP A 31 -17.20 -18.22 11.71
C ASP A 31 -17.02 -17.49 13.06
N ALA A 32 -16.42 -18.14 14.05
CA ALA A 32 -16.13 -17.55 15.35
C ALA A 32 -15.16 -16.37 15.25
N ILE A 33 -14.09 -16.49 14.44
CA ILE A 33 -13.14 -15.41 14.18
C ILE A 33 -13.83 -14.23 13.49
N SER A 34 -14.63 -14.51 12.46
CA SER A 34 -15.38 -13.49 11.71
C SER A 34 -16.39 -12.77 12.60
N ALA A 35 -17.10 -13.51 13.45
CA ALA A 35 -18.05 -12.96 14.40
C ALA A 35 -17.36 -12.05 15.44
N THR A 36 -16.28 -12.52 16.07
CA THR A 36 -15.58 -11.75 17.11
C THR A 36 -14.93 -10.49 16.56
N THR A 37 -14.25 -10.57 15.41
CA THR A 37 -13.65 -9.38 14.76
C THR A 37 -14.71 -8.39 14.30
N GLY A 38 -15.87 -8.86 13.84
CA GLY A 38 -17.04 -8.04 13.56
C GLY A 38 -17.60 -7.32 14.81
N GLN A 39 -17.59 -7.96 15.97
CA GLN A 39 -17.98 -7.32 17.24
C GLN A 39 -17.00 -6.21 17.63
N MET A 40 -15.69 -6.47 17.52
CA MET A 40 -14.66 -5.47 17.82
C MET A 40 -14.76 -4.26 16.87
N ARG A 41 -15.01 -4.51 15.58
CA ARG A 41 -15.27 -3.47 14.57
C ARG A 41 -16.46 -2.60 14.95
N ALA A 42 -17.60 -3.23 15.26
CA ALA A 42 -18.81 -2.51 15.64
C ALA A 42 -18.61 -1.66 16.91
N ALA A 43 -17.83 -2.16 17.87
CA ALA A 43 -17.47 -1.41 19.07
C ALA A 43 -16.61 -0.17 18.74
N MET A 44 -15.65 -0.28 17.81
CA MET A 44 -14.84 0.86 17.35
C MET A 44 -15.67 1.88 16.56
N GLU A 45 -16.60 1.42 15.71
CA GLU A 45 -17.47 2.31 14.94
C GLU A 45 -18.45 3.10 15.82
N ALA A 46 -18.86 2.53 16.96
CA ALA A 46 -19.74 3.17 17.92
C ALA A 46 -19.06 4.29 18.73
N LEU A 47 -17.72 4.41 18.66
CA LEU A 47 -16.99 5.49 19.32
C LEU A 47 -17.16 6.81 18.56
N ASP A 48 -17.42 7.88 19.30
CA ASP A 48 -17.55 9.23 18.74
C ASP A 48 -16.18 9.90 18.53
N ASP A 49 -15.23 9.14 17.97
CA ASP A 49 -13.87 9.58 17.64
C ASP A 49 -13.60 9.23 16.15
N PRO A 50 -13.45 10.24 15.27
CA PRO A 50 -13.14 10.02 13.86
C PRO A 50 -11.90 9.17 13.63
N TYR A 51 -10.88 9.28 14.48
CA TYR A 51 -9.65 8.49 14.37
C TYR A 51 -9.90 7.02 14.71
N MET A 52 -10.69 6.73 15.75
CA MET A 52 -11.03 5.34 16.09
C MET A 52 -11.94 4.70 15.04
N ARG A 53 -12.82 5.48 14.41
CA ARG A 53 -13.63 5.01 13.28
C ARG A 53 -12.79 4.63 12.06
N GLU A 54 -11.75 5.40 11.75
CA GLU A 54 -10.79 5.05 10.68
C GLU A 54 -10.05 3.75 10.99
N ARG A 55 -9.78 3.48 12.28
CA ARG A 55 -9.15 2.24 12.75
C ARG A 55 -10.09 1.04 12.86
N ALA A 56 -11.40 1.19 12.70
CA ALA A 56 -12.32 0.05 12.73
C ALA A 56 -12.00 -0.97 11.61
N ALA A 57 -11.50 -0.49 10.47
CA ALA A 57 -11.03 -1.33 9.37
C ALA A 57 -9.80 -2.20 9.74
N ASP A 58 -9.05 -1.84 10.78
CA ASP A 58 -7.96 -2.68 11.30
C ASP A 58 -8.51 -4.03 11.83
N MET A 59 -9.76 -4.07 12.31
CA MET A 59 -10.40 -5.31 12.78
C MET A 59 -10.73 -6.26 11.63
N ASP A 60 -11.15 -5.71 10.49
CA ASP A 60 -11.37 -6.49 9.27
C ASP A 60 -10.04 -7.09 8.79
N ALA A 61 -8.96 -6.30 8.79
CA ALA A 61 -7.63 -6.78 8.44
C ALA A 61 -7.13 -7.90 9.39
N LEU A 62 -7.38 -7.76 10.69
CA LEU A 62 -7.04 -8.78 11.69
C LEU A 62 -7.80 -10.10 11.43
N GLY A 63 -9.10 -10.03 11.14
CA GLY A 63 -9.91 -11.20 10.82
C GLY A 63 -9.40 -11.92 9.58
N HIS A 64 -9.14 -11.19 8.49
CA HIS A 64 -8.58 -11.77 7.27
C HIS A 64 -7.21 -12.41 7.51
N ALA A 65 -6.33 -11.77 8.28
CA ALA A 65 -5.01 -12.32 8.59
C ALA A 65 -5.09 -13.62 9.41
N LEU A 66 -6.00 -13.69 10.40
CA LEU A 66 -6.22 -14.90 11.20
C LEU A 66 -6.78 -16.04 10.36
N LEU A 67 -7.74 -15.76 9.47
CA LEU A 67 -8.32 -16.74 8.56
C LEU A 67 -7.27 -17.24 7.56
N GLY A 68 -6.51 -16.34 6.94
CA GLY A 68 -5.39 -16.71 6.06
C GLY A 68 -4.38 -17.62 6.77
N ALA A 69 -3.97 -17.25 7.98
CA ALA A 69 -3.06 -18.06 8.79
C ALA A 69 -3.62 -19.46 9.09
N LEU A 70 -4.94 -19.60 9.32
CA LEU A 70 -5.59 -20.90 9.51
C LEU A 70 -5.59 -21.76 8.26
N HIS A 71 -5.77 -21.15 7.08
CA HIS A 71 -5.72 -21.86 5.80
C HIS A 71 -4.30 -22.16 5.31
N GLY A 72 -3.27 -21.70 6.05
CA GLY A 72 -1.88 -21.81 5.62
C GLY A 72 -1.52 -20.79 4.54
N ASP A 73 -2.42 -19.86 4.24
CA ASP A 73 -2.17 -18.69 3.39
C ASP A 73 -1.42 -17.67 4.24
N THR A 74 -0.10 -17.62 4.09
CA THR A 74 0.73 -16.64 4.80
C THR A 74 0.61 -15.23 4.23
N GLY A 75 -0.36 -14.98 3.32
CA GLY A 75 -0.75 -13.65 2.81
C GLY A 75 0.41 -12.84 2.23
N GLY A 76 1.54 -13.49 1.97
CA GLY A 76 2.74 -12.82 1.57
C GLY A 76 2.66 -12.47 0.10
N LEU A 77 2.84 -11.20 -0.22
CA LEU A 77 3.22 -10.74 -1.58
C LEU A 77 4.64 -11.22 -1.98
N GLY A 78 5.14 -12.28 -1.35
CA GLY A 78 6.54 -12.73 -1.41
C GLY A 78 6.91 -13.46 -2.69
N ASP A 79 5.94 -14.07 -3.38
CA ASP A 79 6.15 -14.82 -4.62
C ASP A 79 5.61 -14.10 -5.88
N LEU A 80 5.54 -12.76 -5.85
CA LEU A 80 5.12 -12.01 -7.02
C LEU A 80 6.19 -12.01 -8.12
N PRO A 81 5.80 -12.18 -9.40
CA PRO A 81 6.74 -12.09 -10.50
C PRO A 81 7.30 -10.65 -10.61
N PRO A 82 8.56 -10.49 -11.06
CA PRO A 82 9.13 -9.16 -11.28
C PRO A 82 8.27 -8.33 -12.25
N GLY A 83 7.95 -7.11 -11.83
CA GLY A 83 7.10 -6.19 -12.59
C GLY A 83 5.61 -6.43 -12.43
N ALA A 84 5.17 -7.26 -11.47
CA ALA A 84 3.75 -7.47 -11.19
C ALA A 84 3.05 -6.15 -10.82
N ILE A 85 1.79 -6.02 -11.23
CA ILE A 85 0.89 -4.98 -10.73
C ILE A 85 -0.19 -5.68 -9.92
N ILE A 86 -0.37 -5.27 -8.66
CA ILE A 86 -1.37 -5.88 -7.78
C ILE A 86 -2.70 -5.20 -7.96
N VAL A 87 -3.79 -5.97 -8.00
CA VAL A 87 -5.16 -5.46 -7.90
C VAL A 87 -5.81 -6.11 -6.68
N ALA A 88 -6.23 -5.30 -5.71
CA ALA A 88 -6.76 -5.80 -4.43
C ALA A 88 -7.99 -5.00 -3.96
N PRO A 89 -8.82 -5.52 -3.04
CA PRO A 89 -9.91 -4.74 -2.45
C PRO A 89 -9.38 -3.49 -1.72
N ASP A 90 -8.38 -3.71 -0.88
CA ASP A 90 -7.53 -2.72 -0.22
C ASP A 90 -6.18 -3.40 0.07
N LEU A 91 -5.18 -2.65 0.53
CA LEU A 91 -3.92 -3.20 1.02
C LEU A 91 -3.68 -2.74 2.45
N THR A 92 -3.37 -3.69 3.32
CA THR A 92 -3.00 -3.42 4.70
C THR A 92 -1.57 -2.86 4.79
N PRO A 93 -1.22 -2.17 5.89
CA PRO A 93 0.17 -1.82 6.18
C PRO A 93 1.14 -3.00 6.18
N ALA A 94 0.66 -4.21 6.52
CA ALA A 94 1.47 -5.41 6.54
C ALA A 94 1.82 -5.89 5.13
N GLU A 95 0.81 -5.98 4.26
CA GLU A 95 1.00 -6.37 2.85
C GLU A 95 1.90 -5.35 2.14
N THR A 96 1.64 -4.06 2.33
CA THR A 96 2.45 -2.99 1.73
C THR A 96 3.90 -2.95 2.23
N ALA A 97 4.20 -3.42 3.44
CA ALA A 97 5.58 -3.54 3.88
C ALA A 97 6.35 -4.62 3.10
N GLY A 98 5.67 -5.70 2.68
CA GLY A 98 6.23 -6.74 1.80
C GLY A 98 6.59 -6.23 0.40
N LEU A 99 5.97 -5.14 -0.06
CA LEU A 99 6.21 -4.51 -1.37
C LEU A 99 7.58 -3.85 -1.50
N ARG A 100 8.27 -3.57 -0.39
CA ARG A 100 9.60 -2.93 -0.40
C ARG A 100 10.68 -3.78 -1.08
N SER A 101 10.39 -5.04 -1.40
CA SER A 101 11.31 -5.97 -2.06
C SER A 101 11.61 -5.64 -3.54
N GLY A 102 10.96 -4.61 -4.13
CA GLY A 102 11.28 -4.13 -5.47
C GLY A 102 10.79 -5.03 -6.62
N THR A 103 9.96 -6.03 -6.30
CA THR A 103 9.38 -6.97 -7.28
C THR A 103 8.14 -6.40 -7.97
N VAL A 104 7.48 -5.40 -7.38
CA VAL A 104 6.18 -4.89 -7.84
C VAL A 104 6.33 -3.56 -8.58
N ALA A 105 5.69 -3.46 -9.75
CA ALA A 105 5.68 -2.26 -10.59
C ALA A 105 4.64 -1.21 -10.15
N GLY A 106 3.65 -1.60 -9.35
CA GLY A 106 2.61 -0.73 -8.80
C GLY A 106 1.44 -1.52 -8.24
N PHE A 107 0.42 -0.83 -7.74
CA PHE A 107 -0.79 -1.49 -7.27
C PHE A 107 -2.05 -0.65 -7.50
N ALA A 108 -3.20 -1.32 -7.50
CA ALA A 108 -4.51 -0.73 -7.64
C ALA A 108 -5.46 -1.29 -6.57
N THR A 109 -6.30 -0.44 -5.99
CA THR A 109 -7.31 -0.88 -5.01
C THR A 109 -8.73 -0.54 -5.44
N ALA A 110 -9.66 -1.46 -5.18
CA ALA A 110 -11.08 -1.25 -5.41
C ALA A 110 -11.66 -0.18 -4.46
N TYR A 111 -11.20 -0.18 -3.22
CA TYR A 111 -11.62 0.73 -2.16
C TYR A 111 -10.47 1.65 -1.71
N GLY A 112 -10.79 2.59 -0.83
CA GLY A 112 -9.84 3.57 -0.31
C GLY A 112 -9.94 4.94 -0.98
N GLY A 113 -9.19 5.90 -0.46
CA GLY A 113 -9.20 7.30 -0.91
C GLY A 113 -7.80 7.88 -1.06
N PRO A 114 -7.65 9.03 -1.72
CA PRO A 114 -6.35 9.65 -2.03
C PRO A 114 -5.56 10.11 -0.80
N THR A 115 -6.21 10.15 0.37
CA THR A 115 -5.61 10.47 1.68
C THR A 115 -5.48 9.26 2.59
N GLY A 116 -5.93 8.07 2.15
CA GLY A 116 -5.86 6.84 2.94
C GLY A 116 -4.43 6.31 3.07
N HIS A 117 -4.22 5.37 4.00
CA HIS A 117 -2.92 4.76 4.27
C HIS A 117 -2.25 4.22 3.00
N THR A 118 -3.03 3.55 2.14
CA THR A 118 -2.56 2.99 0.88
C THR A 118 -1.98 4.05 -0.07
N ALA A 119 -2.62 5.22 -0.18
CA ALA A 119 -2.16 6.31 -1.04
C ALA A 119 -0.89 7.00 -0.50
N ILE A 120 -0.75 7.09 0.81
CA ILE A 120 0.46 7.60 1.47
C ILE A 120 1.63 6.62 1.26
N LEU A 121 1.36 5.33 1.38
CA LEU A 121 2.35 4.27 1.22
C LEU A 121 2.88 4.21 -0.22
N ALA A 122 2.03 4.36 -1.25
CA ALA A 122 2.48 4.42 -2.65
C ALA A 122 3.56 5.49 -2.87
N LYS A 123 3.34 6.69 -2.30
CA LYS A 123 4.27 7.81 -2.40
C LYS A 123 5.59 7.52 -1.70
N ALA A 124 5.54 6.85 -0.54
CA ALA A 124 6.74 6.45 0.20
C ALA A 124 7.52 5.35 -0.54
N LEU A 125 6.84 4.45 -1.24
CA LEU A 125 7.45 3.38 -2.04
C LEU A 125 7.95 3.85 -3.41
N GLY A 126 7.53 5.03 -3.87
CA GLY A 126 7.90 5.55 -5.18
C GLY A 126 7.33 4.76 -6.36
N ILE A 127 6.26 3.98 -6.14
CA ILE A 127 5.61 3.17 -7.16
C ILE A 127 4.25 3.78 -7.55
N PRO A 128 3.82 3.67 -8.83
CA PRO A 128 2.49 4.05 -9.26
C PRO A 128 1.39 3.35 -8.45
N ALA A 129 0.36 4.11 -8.07
CA ALA A 129 -0.84 3.56 -7.44
C ALA A 129 -2.12 4.27 -7.89
N VAL A 130 -3.22 3.51 -7.96
CA VAL A 130 -4.57 4.03 -8.19
C VAL A 130 -5.52 3.41 -7.15
N VAL A 131 -6.24 4.23 -6.41
CA VAL A 131 -7.14 3.78 -5.33
C VAL A 131 -8.58 4.14 -5.64
N GLY A 132 -9.53 3.36 -5.14
CA GLY A 132 -10.96 3.64 -5.29
C GLY A 132 -11.50 3.37 -6.70
N LEU A 133 -11.00 2.35 -7.39
CA LEU A 133 -11.48 1.96 -8.74
C LEU A 133 -12.89 1.32 -8.74
N GLY A 134 -13.41 0.97 -7.56
CA GLY A 134 -14.65 0.23 -7.40
C GLY A 134 -14.46 -1.28 -7.56
N ALA A 135 -15.48 -2.05 -7.16
CA ALA A 135 -15.43 -3.50 -7.10
C ALA A 135 -15.16 -4.18 -8.45
N GLY A 136 -15.51 -3.55 -9.57
CA GLY A 136 -15.27 -4.09 -10.91
C GLY A 136 -13.79 -4.25 -11.27
N ALA A 137 -12.87 -3.60 -10.54
CA ALA A 137 -11.44 -3.86 -10.71
C ALA A 137 -11.05 -5.27 -10.27
N LEU A 138 -11.79 -5.87 -9.33
CA LEU A 138 -11.52 -7.22 -8.80
C LEU A 138 -11.94 -8.34 -9.75
N ASP A 139 -12.66 -8.01 -10.82
CA ASP A 139 -13.04 -8.97 -11.87
C ASP A 139 -11.90 -9.24 -12.86
N ILE A 140 -10.78 -8.53 -12.75
CA ILE A 140 -9.58 -8.75 -13.56
C ILE A 140 -8.93 -10.06 -13.11
N ALA A 141 -8.81 -11.01 -14.03
CA ALA A 141 -8.17 -12.29 -13.75
C ALA A 141 -6.65 -12.13 -13.55
N ASP A 142 -6.07 -12.99 -12.72
CA ASP A 142 -4.62 -13.12 -12.58
C ASP A 142 -3.94 -13.34 -13.94
N ASP A 143 -2.68 -12.92 -14.03
CA ASP A 143 -1.86 -12.94 -15.26
C ASP A 143 -2.42 -12.11 -16.44
N THR A 144 -3.49 -11.34 -16.23
CA THR A 144 -3.98 -10.38 -17.22
C THR A 144 -2.97 -9.25 -17.36
N GLU A 145 -2.60 -8.95 -18.61
CA GLU A 145 -1.79 -7.76 -18.86
C GLU A 145 -2.59 -6.49 -18.56
N ILE A 146 -2.03 -5.65 -17.70
CA ILE A 146 -2.65 -4.41 -17.26
C ILE A 146 -1.68 -3.23 -17.37
N ILE A 147 -2.23 -2.04 -17.61
CA ILE A 147 -1.52 -0.77 -17.55
C ILE A 147 -2.08 0.03 -16.38
N LEU A 148 -1.18 0.48 -15.50
CA LEU A 148 -1.50 1.35 -14.37
C LEU A 148 -1.00 2.77 -14.65
N ASP A 149 -1.92 3.73 -14.74
CA ASP A 149 -1.63 5.15 -14.94
C ASP A 149 -2.03 5.95 -13.70
N GLY A 150 -1.08 6.09 -12.76
CA GLY A 150 -1.28 6.88 -11.54
C GLY A 150 -1.51 8.37 -11.78
N GLY A 151 -1.07 8.91 -12.93
CA GLY A 151 -1.27 10.32 -13.27
C GLY A 151 -2.70 10.63 -13.71
N SER A 152 -3.31 9.72 -14.45
CA SER A 152 -4.70 9.85 -14.93
C SER A 152 -5.72 9.10 -14.06
N ALA A 153 -5.27 8.41 -13.00
CA ALA A 153 -6.06 7.50 -12.17
C ALA A 153 -6.80 6.42 -13.00
N LEU A 154 -6.07 5.76 -13.92
CA LEU A 154 -6.62 4.74 -14.80
C LEU A 154 -5.95 3.38 -14.58
N LEU A 155 -6.77 2.33 -14.65
CA LEU A 155 -6.34 0.95 -14.80
C LEU A 155 -6.93 0.40 -16.10
N ILE A 156 -6.07 -0.04 -17.02
CA ILE A 156 -6.49 -0.57 -18.32
C ILE A 156 -6.15 -2.06 -18.35
N ALA A 157 -7.18 -2.90 -18.38
CA ALA A 157 -7.01 -4.34 -18.50
C ALA A 157 -7.02 -4.79 -19.97
N ALA A 158 -6.17 -5.77 -20.30
CA ALA A 158 -6.02 -6.35 -21.63
C ALA A 158 -5.91 -5.28 -22.75
N PRO A 159 -4.93 -4.36 -22.67
CA PRO A 159 -4.80 -3.28 -23.65
C PRO A 159 -4.53 -3.83 -25.06
N ASP A 160 -5.13 -3.21 -26.06
CA ASP A 160 -4.79 -3.47 -27.45
C ASP A 160 -3.36 -3.02 -27.77
N ALA A 161 -2.87 -3.43 -28.95
CA ALA A 161 -1.49 -3.15 -29.36
C ALA A 161 -1.20 -1.65 -29.50
N GLU A 162 -2.20 -0.86 -29.91
CA GLU A 162 -2.07 0.59 -30.08
C GLU A 162 -1.93 1.30 -28.73
N THR A 163 -2.83 0.97 -27.79
CA THR A 163 -2.82 1.48 -26.41
C THR A 163 -1.51 1.11 -25.73
N ARG A 164 -1.08 -0.16 -25.83
CA ARG A 164 0.19 -0.62 -25.28
C ARG A 164 1.38 0.19 -25.81
N ALA A 165 1.46 0.35 -27.13
CA ALA A 165 2.56 1.08 -27.76
C ALA A 165 2.58 2.57 -27.33
N ALA A 166 1.40 3.20 -27.23
CA ALA A 166 1.28 4.58 -26.79
C ALA A 166 1.77 4.77 -25.35
N TYR A 167 1.36 3.89 -24.43
CA TYR A 167 1.80 3.95 -23.03
C TYR A 167 3.29 3.61 -22.87
N GLN A 168 3.82 2.66 -23.63
CA GLN A 168 5.26 2.38 -23.64
C GLN A 168 6.08 3.58 -24.12
N ALA A 169 5.64 4.23 -25.21
CA ALA A 169 6.27 5.44 -25.72
C ALA A 169 6.22 6.56 -24.67
N ARG A 170 5.06 6.80 -24.05
CA ARG A 170 4.90 7.81 -22.99
C ARG A 170 5.84 7.56 -21.81
N ALA A 171 5.82 6.35 -21.25
CA ALA A 171 6.66 5.96 -20.12
C ALA A 171 8.16 6.01 -20.45
N SER A 172 8.55 5.74 -21.70
CA SER A 172 9.95 5.89 -22.14
C SER A 172 10.37 7.36 -22.25
N GLY A 173 9.47 8.23 -22.75
CA GLY A 173 9.71 9.66 -22.87
C GLY A 173 9.79 10.35 -21.50
N GLU A 174 8.89 10.00 -20.58
CA GLU A 174 8.90 10.49 -19.20
C GLU A 174 10.21 10.10 -18.49
N ARG A 175 10.62 8.82 -18.57
CA ARG A 175 11.90 8.35 -18.00
C ARG A 175 13.11 9.07 -18.59
N ALA A 176 13.14 9.28 -19.90
CA ALA A 176 14.23 10.01 -20.55
C ALA A 176 14.28 11.48 -20.10
N ALA A 177 13.13 12.14 -19.97
CA ALA A 177 13.04 13.51 -19.48
C ALA A 177 13.45 13.62 -18.00
N ASP A 178 13.04 12.68 -17.16
CA ASP A 178 13.45 12.61 -15.76
C ASP A 178 14.95 12.38 -15.60
N GLU A 179 15.53 11.44 -16.34
CA GLU A 179 16.97 11.21 -16.29
C GLU A 179 17.74 12.44 -16.78
N GLN A 180 17.28 13.11 -17.83
CA GLN A 180 17.91 14.34 -18.31
C GLN A 180 17.81 15.46 -17.26
N ARG A 181 16.66 15.64 -16.59
CA ARG A 181 16.52 16.59 -15.47
C ARG A 181 17.47 16.24 -14.33
N ARG A 182 17.52 14.97 -13.94
CA ARG A 182 18.39 14.49 -12.87
C ARG A 182 19.86 14.78 -13.18
N LEU A 183 20.33 14.47 -14.39
CA LEU A 183 21.70 14.74 -14.81
C LEU A 183 22.05 16.24 -14.80
N VAL A 184 21.09 17.12 -15.07
CA VAL A 184 21.30 18.57 -15.04
C VAL A 184 21.36 19.10 -13.61
N PHE A 185 20.44 18.65 -12.73
CA PHE A 185 20.21 19.29 -11.43
C PHE A 185 20.82 18.56 -10.23
N ARG A 186 21.12 17.26 -10.31
CA ARG A 186 21.59 16.45 -9.17
C ARG A 186 22.78 17.07 -8.44
N ASP A 187 23.77 17.55 -9.20
CA ASP A 187 25.00 18.10 -8.63
C ASP A 187 24.96 19.64 -8.48
N GLN A 188 23.80 20.26 -8.71
CA GLN A 188 23.63 21.70 -8.58
C GLN A 188 23.04 22.05 -7.20
N PRO A 189 23.54 23.11 -6.54
CA PRO A 189 22.94 23.58 -5.29
C PRO A 189 21.54 24.14 -5.55
N GLY A 190 20.62 23.91 -4.62
CA GLY A 190 19.25 24.40 -4.69
C GLY A 190 19.19 25.93 -4.72
N ARG A 191 18.53 26.47 -5.75
CA ARG A 191 18.38 27.91 -5.95
C ARG A 191 17.00 28.25 -6.49
N LEU A 192 16.48 29.39 -6.06
CA LEU A 192 15.30 30.01 -6.65
C LEU A 192 15.64 30.59 -8.03
N ALA A 193 14.61 30.88 -8.83
CA ALA A 193 14.76 31.51 -10.15
C ALA A 193 15.48 32.87 -10.11
N ASP A 194 15.46 33.56 -8.96
CA ASP A 194 16.18 34.81 -8.71
C ASP A 194 17.62 34.63 -8.20
N GLY A 195 18.10 33.38 -8.08
CA GLY A 195 19.46 33.02 -7.69
C GLY A 195 19.70 32.87 -6.18
N ARG A 196 18.72 33.20 -5.33
CA ARG A 196 18.84 32.98 -3.86
C ARG A 196 18.96 31.49 -3.56
N ALA A 197 19.84 31.15 -2.61
CA ALA A 197 20.04 29.78 -2.17
C ALA A 197 18.81 29.27 -1.41
N LEU A 198 18.38 28.06 -1.72
CA LEU A 198 17.33 27.33 -1.03
C LEU A 198 17.72 25.85 -1.03
N GLY A 199 18.16 25.33 0.11
CA GLY A 199 18.59 23.94 0.22
C GLY A 199 17.45 22.97 -0.04
N VAL A 200 17.71 21.93 -0.83
CA VAL A 200 16.76 20.83 -1.05
C VAL A 200 17.17 19.66 -0.17
N TRP A 201 16.39 19.38 0.88
CA TRP A 201 16.68 18.33 1.85
C TRP A 201 15.70 17.18 1.71
N ALA A 202 16.16 15.96 1.98
CA ALA A 202 15.34 14.75 1.93
C ALA A 202 14.67 14.46 3.27
N ASN A 203 13.50 13.83 3.20
CA ASN A 203 12.90 13.13 4.32
C ASN A 203 13.23 11.65 4.17
N ILE A 204 13.78 11.03 5.20
CA ILE A 204 14.12 9.60 5.19
C ILE A 204 13.49 8.92 6.40
N GLY A 205 13.03 7.68 6.24
CA GLY A 205 12.45 6.87 7.33
C GLY A 205 13.41 5.82 7.90
N SER A 206 14.60 5.69 7.31
CA SER A 206 15.62 4.73 7.74
C SER A 206 17.03 5.19 7.32
N PRO A 207 18.09 4.73 8.00
CA PRO A 207 19.46 5.05 7.60
C PRO A 207 19.82 4.61 6.18
N ASP A 208 19.24 3.51 5.69
CA ASP A 208 19.51 2.97 4.36
C ASP A 208 19.02 3.89 3.23
N GLU A 209 18.01 4.72 3.50
CA GLU A 209 17.49 5.71 2.56
C GLU A 209 18.40 6.94 2.40
N ALA A 210 19.35 7.16 3.31
CA ALA A 210 20.26 8.31 3.26
C ALA A 210 21.16 8.28 2.02
N GLN A 211 21.60 7.08 1.59
CA GLN A 211 22.41 6.95 0.38
C GLN A 211 21.58 7.28 -0.86
N ALA A 212 20.34 6.79 -0.94
CA ALA A 212 19.43 7.11 -2.04
C ALA A 212 19.13 8.61 -2.10
N ALA A 213 18.98 9.28 -0.96
CA ALA A 213 18.82 10.74 -0.90
C ALA A 213 20.04 11.47 -1.46
N ALA A 214 21.25 11.07 -1.06
CA ALA A 214 22.49 11.64 -1.57
C ALA A 214 22.66 11.41 -3.08
N ASP A 215 22.36 10.20 -3.57
CA ASP A 215 22.46 9.84 -4.99
C ASP A 215 21.47 10.63 -5.86
N ASN A 216 20.40 11.17 -5.28
CA ASN A 216 19.43 12.04 -5.93
C ASN A 216 19.70 13.54 -5.73
N GLY A 217 20.82 13.92 -5.12
CA GLY A 217 21.25 15.32 -4.99
C GLY A 217 20.67 16.07 -3.79
N ALA A 218 20.20 15.36 -2.76
CA ALA A 218 19.79 16.01 -1.52
C ALA A 218 20.99 16.68 -0.83
N GLU A 219 20.81 17.93 -0.41
CA GLU A 219 21.85 18.73 0.28
C GLU A 219 21.88 18.45 1.80
N GLY A 220 20.99 17.60 2.29
CA GLY A 220 20.88 17.24 3.70
C GLY A 220 19.62 16.43 3.99
N ILE A 221 19.47 16.04 5.25
CA ILE A 221 18.26 15.41 5.78
C ILE A 221 17.48 16.45 6.57
N GLY A 222 16.23 16.72 6.16
CA GLY A 222 15.35 17.67 6.81
C GLY A 222 14.39 17.04 7.82
N LEU A 223 14.13 15.75 7.66
CA LEU A 223 13.27 14.95 8.55
C LEU A 223 13.78 13.51 8.58
N PHE A 224 13.89 12.95 9.78
CA PHE A 224 14.22 11.55 10.06
C PHE A 224 13.19 11.00 11.06
#